data_AF-A0A537G6T8-F1
#
_entry.id   AF-A0A537G6T8-F1
#
_cell.length_a   1.000
_cell.length_b   1.000
_cell.length_c   1.000
_cell.angle_alpha   90.00
_cell.angle_beta   90.00
_cell.angle_gamma   90.00
#
_symmetry.space_group_name_H-M   'P 1'
#
loop_
_entity.id
_entity.type
_entity.pdbx_description
1 polymer ?
#
loop_
_entity_poly.entity_id
_entity_poly.type
_entity_poly.pdbx_seq_one_letter_code
_entity_poly.pdbx_strand_id
1 'polypeptide(L)'
;MTTTYDEIQQAWKRELQSPELQPLRQGFFKDYASYIKRLKEAQRNLDPKSLKAIVMDEETRRLEQLLTQLVDRRLEKFWTHADKDQSTNLESSEKQVYQDLSGISRHYEKLKEELLQGREPSGPTNRDKTTLLVRFVRDVPSIIKKLSSG
;
A
#
# COMPACT_ATOMS: atom_id res chain seq x y z
N MET A 1 -4.05 34.80 6.39
CA MET A 1 -4.52 33.69 5.55
C MET A 1 -3.34 32.77 5.34
N THR A 2 -3.24 31.68 6.10
CA THR A 2 -2.17 30.69 5.94
C THR A 2 -2.37 29.97 4.62
N THR A 3 -1.44 30.19 3.70
CA THR A 3 -1.40 29.54 2.39
C THR A 3 -1.38 28.02 2.57
N THR A 4 -2.09 27.27 1.74
CA THR A 4 -2.10 25.78 1.70
C THR A 4 -0.69 25.17 1.81
N TYR A 5 0.32 25.88 1.34
CA TYR A 5 1.74 25.57 1.47
C TYR A 5 2.24 25.49 2.93
N ASP A 6 1.85 26.42 3.80
CA ASP A 6 2.24 26.42 5.21
C ASP A 6 1.65 25.23 5.96
N GLU A 7 0.39 24.88 5.65
CA GLU A 7 -0.25 23.70 6.24
C GLU A 7 0.47 22.41 5.83
N ILE A 8 0.84 22.31 4.55
CA ILE A 8 1.63 21.20 4.01
C ILE A 8 3.00 21.12 4.70
N GLN A 9 3.72 22.23 4.81
CA GLN A 9 5.02 22.26 5.46
C GLN A 9 4.93 21.93 6.95
N GLN A 10 3.91 22.43 7.65
CA GLN A 10 3.71 22.14 9.07
C GLN A 10 3.38 20.67 9.29
N ALA A 11 2.50 20.08 8.46
CA ALA A 11 2.20 18.66 8.51
C ALA A 11 3.47 17.83 8.29
N TRP A 12 4.30 18.19 7.30
CA TRP A 12 5.57 17.54 7.04
C TRP A 12 6.56 17.67 8.21
N LYS A 13 6.73 18.87 8.78
CA LYS A 13 7.60 19.08 9.94
C LYS A 13 7.17 18.25 11.15
N ARG A 14 5.87 18.16 11.41
CA ARG A 14 5.31 17.34 12.51
C ARG A 14 5.59 15.86 12.29
N GLU A 15 5.42 15.37 11.06
CA GLU A 15 5.75 13.98 10.70
C GLU A 15 7.26 13.69 10.85
N LEU A 16 8.12 14.66 10.50
CA LEU A 16 9.57 14.53 10.57
C LEU A 16 10.08 14.47 12.02
N GLN A 17 9.49 15.27 12.91
CA GLN A 17 9.91 15.41 14.30
C GLN A 17 9.33 14.33 15.23
N SER A 18 8.18 13.76 14.87
CA SER A 18 7.52 12.76 15.70
C SER A 18 7.98 11.35 15.32
N PRO A 19 8.31 10.47 16.28
CA PRO A 19 8.62 9.07 15.98
C PRO A 19 7.35 8.26 15.62
N GLU A 20 6.20 8.64 16.18
CA GLU A 20 4.92 7.97 15.90
C GLU A 20 4.24 8.50 14.62
N LEU A 21 3.34 7.70 14.06
CA LEU A 21 2.53 8.06 12.89
C LEU A 21 1.54 9.16 13.28
N GLN A 22 1.73 10.37 12.73
CA GLN A 22 0.85 11.49 13.04
C GLN A 22 -0.47 11.39 12.27
N PRO A 23 -1.60 11.79 12.88
CA PRO A 23 -2.87 11.83 12.18
C PRO A 23 -2.82 12.87 11.06
N LEU A 24 -3.07 12.41 9.84
CA LEU A 24 -3.13 13.28 8.67
C LEU A 24 -4.59 13.62 8.35
N ARG A 25 -4.83 14.84 7.88
CA ARG A 25 -6.17 15.26 7.45
C ARG A 25 -6.62 14.42 6.26
N GLN A 26 -7.88 13.98 6.28
CA GLN A 26 -8.47 13.30 5.11
C GLN A 26 -8.42 14.20 3.89
N GLY A 27 -7.96 13.65 2.76
CA GLY A 27 -7.78 14.40 1.51
C GLY A 27 -6.47 15.19 1.43
N PHE A 28 -5.57 15.12 2.41
CA PHE A 28 -4.27 15.82 2.36
C PHE A 28 -3.50 15.52 1.07
N PHE A 29 -3.37 14.24 0.69
CA PHE A 29 -2.68 13.86 -0.55
C PHE A 29 -3.40 14.36 -1.80
N LYS A 30 -4.73 14.45 -1.77
CA LYS A 30 -5.53 15.00 -2.87
C LYS A 30 -5.28 16.50 -3.04
N ASP A 31 -5.22 17.24 -1.94
CA ASP A 31 -4.92 18.67 -1.95
C ASP A 31 -3.48 18.91 -2.42
N TYR A 32 -2.53 18.11 -1.95
CA TYR A 32 -1.13 18.15 -2.38
C TYR A 32 -0.96 17.87 -3.88
N ALA A 33 -1.59 16.81 -4.39
CA ALA A 33 -1.58 16.46 -5.81
C ALA A 33 -2.20 17.57 -6.66
N SER A 34 -3.31 18.14 -6.20
CA SER A 34 -3.98 19.26 -6.87
C SER A 34 -3.09 20.51 -6.88
N TYR A 35 -2.34 20.75 -5.81
CA TYR A 35 -1.38 21.86 -5.71
C TYR A 35 -0.21 21.69 -6.68
N ILE A 36 0.43 20.51 -6.73
CA ILE A 36 1.47 20.19 -7.72
C ILE A 36 0.93 20.39 -9.14
N LYS A 37 -0.28 19.89 -9.43
CA LYS A 37 -0.88 20.02 -10.74
C LYS A 37 -1.01 21.49 -11.17
N ARG A 38 -1.50 22.35 -10.27
CA ARG A 38 -1.60 23.80 -10.51
C ARG A 38 -0.24 24.46 -10.74
N LEU A 39 0.79 24.04 -10.01
CA LEU A 39 2.16 24.54 -10.21
C LEU A 39 2.70 24.17 -11.60
N LYS A 40 2.53 22.90 -12.01
CA LYS A 40 2.94 22.43 -13.35
C LYS A 40 2.17 23.12 -14.48
N GLU A 41 0.87 23.35 -14.30
CA GLU A 41 0.05 24.10 -15.27
C GLU A 41 0.47 25.56 -15.38
N ALA A 42 0.78 26.21 -14.25
CA ALA A 42 1.29 27.58 -14.25
C ALA A 42 2.66 27.69 -14.92
N GLN A 43 3.53 26.70 -14.74
CA GLN A 43 4.85 26.62 -15.37
C GLN A 43 4.76 26.46 -16.89
N ARG A 44 3.80 25.67 -17.40
CA ARG A 44 3.62 25.43 -18.85
C ARG A 44 3.35 26.71 -19.64
N ASN A 45 2.79 27.73 -19.00
CA ASN A 45 2.48 29.02 -19.61
C ASN A 45 3.59 30.07 -19.44
N LEU A 46 4.69 29.74 -18.76
CA LEU A 46 5.83 30.63 -18.53
C LEU A 46 6.96 30.33 -19.52
N ASP A 47 7.70 31.37 -19.91
CA ASP A 47 8.94 31.20 -20.68
C ASP A 47 9.97 30.44 -19.82
N PRO A 48 10.46 29.25 -20.24
CA PRO A 48 11.43 28.46 -19.50
C PRO A 48 12.75 29.20 -19.22
N LYS A 49 13.07 30.27 -19.97
CA LYS A 49 14.27 31.10 -19.74
C LYS A 49 14.06 32.22 -18.71
N SER A 50 12.83 32.42 -18.24
CA SER A 50 12.54 33.41 -17.21
C SER A 50 13.05 32.96 -15.84
N LEU A 51 13.63 33.89 -15.06
CA LEU A 51 13.98 33.66 -13.65
C LEU A 51 12.79 33.11 -12.86
N LYS A 52 11.57 33.55 -13.18
CA LYS A 52 10.34 33.06 -12.54
C LYS A 52 10.10 31.58 -12.81
N ALA A 53 10.35 31.11 -14.03
CA ALA A 53 10.17 29.71 -14.40
C ALA A 53 11.21 28.82 -13.69
N ILE A 54 12.46 29.27 -13.59
CA ILE A 54 13.54 28.55 -12.90
C ILE A 54 13.22 28.42 -11.39
N VAL A 55 12.82 29.53 -10.74
CA VAL A 55 12.47 29.51 -9.31
C VAL A 55 11.28 28.60 -9.04
N MET A 56 10.25 28.64 -9.89
CA MET A 56 9.07 27.77 -9.74
C MET A 56 9.40 26.30 -9.99
N ASP A 57 10.33 25.99 -10.90
CA ASP A 57 10.79 24.62 -11.15
C ASP A 57 11.50 24.05 -9.91
N GLU A 58 12.41 24.82 -9.32
CA GLU A 58 13.10 24.41 -8.10
C GLU A 58 12.13 24.19 -6.94
N GLU A 59 11.16 25.08 -6.76
CA GLU A 59 10.17 24.95 -5.68
C GLU A 59 9.28 23.73 -5.88
N THR A 60 8.86 23.46 -7.12
CA THR A 60 8.10 22.25 -7.46
C THR A 60 8.91 20.99 -7.19
N ARG A 61 10.19 20.96 -7.58
CA ARG A 61 11.08 19.82 -7.32
C ARG A 61 11.26 19.57 -5.83
N ARG A 62 11.44 20.63 -5.03
CA ARG A 62 11.54 20.51 -3.57
C ARG A 62 10.26 19.93 -2.97
N LEU A 63 9.10 20.39 -3.43
CA LEU A 63 7.82 19.85 -2.99
C LEU A 63 7.66 18.37 -3.37
N GLU A 64 8.05 17.96 -4.58
CA GLU A 64 8.02 16.54 -4.95
C GLU A 64 8.92 15.71 -4.02
N GLN A 65 10.13 16.17 -3.73
CA GLN A 65 11.05 15.51 -2.79
C GLN A 65 10.49 15.43 -1.37
N LEU A 66 9.83 16.48 -0.89
CA LEU A 66 9.18 16.50 0.42
C LEU A 66 8.04 15.48 0.51
N LEU A 67 7.24 15.36 -0.55
CA LEU A 67 6.15 14.39 -0.61
C LEU A 67 6.68 12.95 -0.59
N THR A 68 7.68 12.64 -1.40
CA THR A 68 8.29 11.31 -1.43
C THR A 68 8.83 10.94 -0.06
N GLN A 69 9.58 11.84 0.59
CA GLN A 69 10.09 11.61 1.94
C GLN A 69 8.98 11.44 2.99
N LEU A 70 7.87 12.16 2.84
CA LEU A 70 6.72 12.02 3.74
C LEU A 70 6.11 10.62 3.63
N VAL A 71 5.85 10.17 2.41
CA VAL A 71 5.25 8.86 2.14
C VAL A 71 6.17 7.74 2.60
N ASP A 72 7.45 7.81 2.26
CA ASP A 72 8.46 6.81 2.64
C ASP A 72 8.57 6.68 4.17
N ARG A 73 8.64 7.80 4.89
CA ARG A 73 8.69 7.79 6.36
C ARG A 73 7.42 7.25 6.99
N ARG A 74 6.25 7.60 6.46
CA ARG A 74 4.98 7.06 6.97
C ARG A 74 4.91 5.55 6.80
N LEU A 75 5.39 5.04 5.66
CA LEU A 75 5.49 3.60 5.41
C LEU A 75 6.48 2.92 6.39
N GLU A 76 7.65 3.50 6.60
CA GLU A 76 8.66 2.97 7.54
C GLU A 76 8.14 2.91 8.99
N LYS A 77 7.46 3.98 9.44
CA LYS A 77 6.85 4.04 10.76
C LYS A 77 5.77 2.98 10.94
N PHE A 78 4.96 2.76 9.91
CA PHE A 78 3.97 1.70 9.93
C PHE A 78 4.62 0.32 10.05
N TRP A 79 5.66 0.02 9.26
CA TRP A 79 6.39 -1.25 9.38
C TRP A 79 6.93 -1.46 10.80
N THR A 80 7.51 -0.42 11.38
CA THR A 80 8.08 -0.47 12.74
C THR A 80 7.00 -0.65 13.81
N HIS A 81 5.79 -0.13 13.59
CA HIS A 81 4.69 -0.15 14.54
C HIS A 81 3.49 -0.98 14.08
N ALA A 82 3.70 -1.95 13.18
CA ALA A 82 2.62 -2.73 12.54
C ALA A 82 1.75 -3.52 13.54
N ASP A 83 2.26 -3.72 14.76
CA ASP A 83 1.60 -4.41 15.87
C ASP A 83 0.66 -3.50 16.68
N LYS A 84 0.78 -2.17 16.54
CA LYS A 84 -0.14 -1.19 17.15
C LYS A 84 -1.22 -0.83 16.14
N ASP A 85 -2.48 -0.84 16.58
CA ASP A 85 -3.63 -0.45 15.76
C ASP A 85 -3.58 1.04 15.42
N GLN A 86 -2.87 1.40 14.34
CA GLN A 86 -2.71 2.76 13.85
C GLN A 86 -3.83 3.18 12.87
N SER A 87 -4.90 2.37 12.77
CA SER A 87 -6.08 2.55 11.91
C SER A 87 -6.68 3.96 11.94
N THR A 88 -6.53 4.68 13.06
CA THR A 88 -7.08 6.02 13.27
C THR A 88 -6.28 7.15 12.64
N ASN A 89 -4.97 6.97 12.39
CA ASN A 89 -4.06 8.03 11.93
C ASN A 89 -3.82 8.01 10.42
N LEU A 90 -4.46 7.05 9.75
CA LEU A 90 -4.31 6.72 8.35
C LEU A 90 -5.23 7.56 7.47
N GLU A 91 -4.66 8.14 6.42
CA GLU A 91 -5.42 8.84 5.40
C GLU A 91 -6.20 7.82 4.53
N SER A 92 -7.28 8.25 3.87
CA SER A 92 -8.14 7.38 3.05
C SER A 92 -7.41 6.67 1.90
N SER A 93 -6.52 7.37 1.19
CA SER A 93 -5.73 6.83 0.08
C SER A 93 -4.67 5.83 0.56
N GLU A 94 -4.22 6.03 1.78
CA GLU A 94 -3.25 5.22 2.46
C GLU A 94 -3.83 3.85 2.84
N LYS A 95 -5.07 3.81 3.35
CA LYS A 95 -5.71 2.59 3.88
C LYS A 95 -5.58 1.35 3.00
N GLN A 96 -5.72 1.49 1.67
CA GLN A 96 -5.60 0.36 0.74
C GLN A 96 -4.20 -0.24 0.78
N VAL A 97 -3.17 0.59 0.67
CA VAL A 97 -1.76 0.17 0.70
C VAL A 97 -1.46 -0.57 2.01
N TYR A 98 -1.98 -0.07 3.13
CA TYR A 98 -1.78 -0.69 4.44
C TYR A 98 -2.54 -2.01 4.60
N GLN A 99 -3.75 -2.14 4.06
CA GLN A 99 -4.47 -3.41 4.04
C GLN A 99 -3.67 -4.47 3.30
N ASP A 100 -3.13 -4.13 2.12
CA ASP A 100 -2.34 -5.04 1.30
C ASP A 100 -1.06 -5.47 2.04
N LEU A 101 -0.36 -4.53 2.68
CA LEU A 101 0.82 -4.81 3.50
C LEU A 101 0.53 -5.73 4.69
N SER A 102 -0.58 -5.50 5.40
CA SER A 102 -1.02 -6.35 6.51
C SER A 102 -1.35 -7.77 6.04
N GLY A 103 -1.84 -7.90 4.80
CA GLY A 103 -2.07 -9.19 4.15
C GLY A 103 -0.76 -9.93 3.90
N ILE A 104 0.27 -9.23 3.39
CA ILE A 104 1.61 -9.80 3.18
C ILE A 104 2.20 -10.29 4.50
N SER A 105 2.13 -9.48 5.57
CA SER A 105 2.64 -9.88 6.90
C SER A 105 1.93 -11.14 7.42
N ARG A 106 0.61 -11.24 7.23
CA ARG A 106 -0.15 -12.44 7.62
C ARG A 106 0.23 -13.67 6.80
N HIS A 107 0.43 -13.53 5.49
CA HIS A 107 0.90 -14.62 4.66
C HIS A 107 2.30 -15.09 5.06
N TYR A 108 3.17 -14.16 5.46
CA TYR A 108 4.52 -14.46 5.93
C TYR A 108 4.51 -15.22 7.26
N GLU A 109 3.70 -14.79 8.23
CA GLU A 109 3.55 -15.52 9.50
C GLU A 109 2.94 -16.91 9.29
N LYS A 110 1.90 -17.03 8.45
CA LYS A 110 1.34 -18.33 8.09
C LYS A 110 2.38 -19.26 7.45
N LEU A 111 3.22 -18.73 6.56
CA LEU A 111 4.31 -19.50 5.94
C LEU A 111 5.32 -20.00 6.98
N LYS A 112 5.68 -19.16 7.97
CA LYS A 112 6.53 -19.61 9.09
C LYS A 112 5.86 -20.72 9.88
N GLU A 113 4.58 -20.58 10.22
CA GLU A 113 3.83 -21.60 10.96
C GLU A 113 3.75 -22.93 10.20
N GLU A 114 3.46 -22.90 8.89
CA GLU A 114 3.38 -24.11 8.05
C GLU A 114 4.73 -24.83 7.99
N LEU A 115 5.83 -24.09 7.80
CA LEU A 115 7.19 -24.64 7.81
C LEU A 115 7.57 -25.22 9.18
N LEU A 116 7.25 -24.54 10.27
CA LEU A 116 7.49 -25.03 11.64
C LEU A 116 6.67 -26.30 11.95
N GLN A 117 5.51 -26.47 11.32
CA GLN A 117 4.68 -27.68 11.39
C GLN A 117 5.14 -28.79 10.44
N GLY A 118 6.23 -28.59 9.69
CA GLY A 118 6.75 -29.56 8.72
C GLY A 118 5.87 -29.74 7.49
N ARG A 119 4.98 -28.79 7.19
CA ARG A 119 4.12 -28.78 6.01
C ARG A 119 4.77 -27.94 4.92
N GLU A 120 4.71 -28.42 3.68
CA GLU A 120 5.07 -27.58 2.54
C GLU A 120 4.04 -26.44 2.43
N PRO A 121 4.47 -25.17 2.39
CA PRO A 121 3.56 -24.06 2.35
C PRO A 121 2.70 -24.14 1.09
N SER A 122 1.39 -24.20 1.29
CA SER A 122 0.45 -24.29 0.18
C SER A 122 0.46 -22.94 -0.53
N GLY A 123 1.10 -22.85 -1.70
CA GLY A 123 1.03 -21.68 -2.56
C GLY A 123 -0.43 -21.26 -2.82
N PRO A 124 -0.69 -20.01 -3.27
CA PRO A 124 -2.06 -19.54 -3.45
C PRO A 124 -2.82 -20.57 -4.26
N THR A 125 -3.79 -21.22 -3.63
CA THR A 125 -4.59 -22.25 -4.29
C THR A 125 -5.41 -21.51 -5.32
N ASN A 126 -4.87 -21.34 -6.52
CA ASN A 126 -5.68 -21.13 -7.69
C ASN A 126 -6.49 -22.40 -7.82
N ARG A 127 -7.69 -22.40 -7.23
CA ARG A 127 -8.69 -23.45 -7.40
C ARG A 127 -9.28 -23.32 -8.80
N ASP A 128 -8.44 -23.25 -9.81
CA ASP A 128 -8.82 -23.67 -11.13
C ASP A 128 -8.99 -25.17 -11.03
N LYS A 129 -10.27 -25.58 -10.91
CA LYS A 129 -10.70 -26.96 -10.98
C LYS A 129 -10.26 -27.54 -12.32
N THR A 130 -9.02 -27.97 -12.43
CA THR A 130 -8.58 -28.79 -13.56
C THR A 130 -9.18 -30.16 -13.33
N THR A 131 -10.36 -30.39 -13.91
CA THR A 131 -10.98 -31.72 -13.98
C THR A 131 -9.99 -32.65 -14.68
N LEU A 132 -9.26 -33.44 -13.90
CA LEU A 132 -8.31 -34.40 -14.43
C LEU A 132 -9.11 -35.53 -15.08
N LEU A 133 -9.07 -35.58 -16.42
CA LEU A 133 -9.80 -36.57 -17.20
C LEU A 133 -9.02 -37.88 -17.17
N VAL A 134 -9.36 -38.76 -16.21
CA VAL A 134 -8.74 -40.07 -16.07
C VAL A 134 -9.39 -41.04 -17.06
N ARG A 135 -8.66 -41.48 -18.08
CA ARG A 135 -9.09 -42.58 -18.96
C ARG A 135 -8.71 -43.91 -18.31
N PHE A 136 -9.70 -44.69 -17.89
CA PHE A 136 -9.47 -46.08 -17.49
C PHE A 136 -9.07 -46.90 -18.73
N VAL A 137 -7.87 -47.47 -18.71
CA VAL A 137 -7.32 -48.29 -19.81
C VAL A 137 -7.59 -49.80 -19.59
N ARG A 138 -8.16 -50.18 -18.43
CA ARG A 138 -8.59 -51.55 -18.12
C ARG A 138 -9.86 -51.52 -17.27
N ASP A 139 -10.74 -52.50 -17.49
CA ASP A 139 -11.96 -52.69 -16.71
C ASP A 139 -11.63 -52.79 -15.22
N VAL A 140 -12.18 -51.84 -14.45
CA VAL A 140 -12.03 -51.80 -12.99
C VAL A 140 -13.26 -52.49 -12.39
N PRO A 141 -13.12 -53.39 -11.39
CA PRO A 141 -14.27 -54.05 -10.83
C PRO A 141 -15.18 -53.05 -10.12
N SER A 142 -16.49 -53.18 -10.30
CA SER A 142 -17.51 -52.34 -9.67
C SER A 142 -17.38 -52.37 -8.14
N ILE A 143 -17.02 -51.24 -7.54
CA ILE A 143 -17.01 -51.07 -6.08
C ILE A 143 -18.47 -50.88 -5.63
N ILE A 144 -19.11 -51.95 -5.17
CA ILE A 144 -20.44 -51.87 -4.55
C ILE A 144 -20.25 -51.32 -3.14
N LYS A 145 -20.76 -50.11 -2.86
CA LYS A 145 -20.95 -49.63 -1.49
C LYS A 145 -21.94 -50.57 -0.79
N LYS A 146 -21.47 -51.39 0.15
CA LYS A 146 -22.37 -51.98 1.16
C LYS A 146 -22.98 -50.81 1.94
N LEU A 147 -24.27 -50.53 1.71
CA LEU A 147 -25.06 -49.85 2.72
C LEU A 147 -25.09 -50.79 3.93
N SER A 148 -24.50 -50.35 5.03
CA SER A 148 -24.72 -50.94 6.34
C SER A 148 -26.19 -50.72 6.69
N SER A 149 -26.97 -51.80 6.66
CA SER A 149 -28.29 -51.89 7.28
C SER A 149 -28.17 -51.63 8.78
N GLY A 150 -29.18 -50.96 9.34
CA GLY A 150 -29.45 -50.98 10.79
C GLY A 150 -30.09 -52.28 11.23
#